data_AF-A0A3D5DH68-F1
#
_entry.id   AF-A0A3D5DH68-F1
#
_cell.length_a   1.000
_cell.length_b   1.000
_cell.length_c   1.000
_cell.angle_alpha   90.00
_cell.angle_beta   90.00
_cell.angle_gamma   90.00
#
_symmetry.space_group_name_H-M   'P 1'
#
loop_
_entity.id
_entity.type
_entity.pdbx_description
1 polymer ?
#
loop_
_entity_poly.entity_id
_entity_poly.type
_entity_poly.pdbx_seq_one_letter_code
_entity_poly.pdbx_strand_id
1 'polypeptide(L)' 'MTALKSLRFEPYELPEHLEVLRTEVRTFLQNECADFSAVHRSNSWDAFDPEFSQKLGKRGWLGMTLPRAYGGHQRGP' A
#
# COMPACT_ATOMS: atom_id res chain seq x y z
N MET A 1 35.47 -7.89 -15.69
CA MET A 1 34.11 -8.39 -15.41
C MET A 1 33.62 -7.86 -14.05
N THR A 2 33.31 -6.56 -13.93
CA THR A 2 33.12 -5.91 -12.60
C THR A 2 31.80 -5.11 -12.46
N ALA A 3 30.97 -4.99 -13.51
CA ALA A 3 29.82 -4.08 -13.49
C ALA A 3 28.56 -4.62 -12.77
N LEU A 4 28.36 -5.95 -12.71
CA LEU A 4 27.14 -6.58 -12.17
C LEU A 4 27.02 -6.58 -10.63
N LYS A 5 28.03 -6.13 -9.89
CA LYS A 5 27.94 -6.02 -8.42
C LYS A 5 27.13 -4.79 -7.97
N SER A 6 27.02 -3.77 -8.82
CA SER A 6 26.42 -2.46 -8.49
C SER A 6 24.88 -2.42 -8.48
N LEU A 7 24.20 -3.46 -8.99
CA LEU A 7 22.74 -3.55 -9.05
C LEU A 7 22.15 -4.60 -8.09
N ARG A 8 22.91 -5.04 -7.09
CA ARG A 8 22.36 -5.89 -6.01
C ARG A 8 21.81 -5.01 -4.92
N PHE A 9 20.49 -4.97 -4.83
CA PHE A 9 19.78 -4.37 -3.71
C PHE A 9 19.56 -5.47 -2.67
N GLU A 10 19.97 -5.21 -1.43
CA GLU A 10 19.62 -6.10 -0.32
C GLU A 10 18.10 -6.09 -0.14
N PRO A 11 17.44 -7.27 -0.03
CA PRO A 11 16.01 -7.32 0.25
C PRO A 11 15.70 -6.60 1.55
N TYR A 12 14.67 -5.75 1.53
CA TYR A 12 14.17 -5.12 2.75
C TYR A 12 13.43 -6.16 3.59
N GLU A 13 13.90 -6.41 4.81
CA GLU A 13 13.17 -7.19 5.80
C GLU A 13 12.07 -6.34 6.43
N LEU A 14 10.84 -6.85 6.39
CA LEU A 14 9.71 -6.15 6.99
C LEU A 14 9.78 -6.28 8.52
N PRO A 15 9.73 -5.15 9.27
CA PRO A 15 9.60 -5.21 10.72
C PRO A 15 8.38 -6.03 11.14
N GLU A 16 8.53 -6.88 12.15
CA GLU A 16 7.49 -7.81 12.63
C GLU A 16 6.16 -7.09 12.93
N HIS A 17 6.23 -5.89 13.53
CA HIS A 17 5.05 -5.10 13.85
C HIS A 17 4.24 -4.63 12.62
N LEU A 18 4.80 -4.72 11.41
CA LEU A 18 4.12 -4.40 10.16
C LEU A 18 3.51 -5.63 9.47
N GLU A 19 3.79 -6.86 9.91
CA GLU A 19 3.20 -8.06 9.30
C GLU A 19 1.68 -8.11 9.46
N VAL A 20 1.16 -7.64 10.60
CA VAL A 20 -0.27 -7.50 10.83
C VAL A 20 -0.89 -6.55 9.80
N LEU A 21 -0.32 -5.35 9.66
CA LEU A 21 -0.81 -4.36 8.69
C LEU A 21 -0.71 -4.90 7.25
N ARG A 22 0.38 -5.60 6.90
CA ARG A 22 0.56 -6.22 5.60
C ARG A 22 -0.57 -7.22 5.30
N THR A 23 -0.91 -8.05 6.30
CA THR A 23 -1.97 -9.04 6.19
C THR A 23 -3.33 -8.37 5.99
N GLU A 24 -3.66 -7.38 6.83
CA GLU A 24 -4.91 -6.61 6.72
C GLU A 24 -5.08 -5.95 5.34
N VAL A 25 -4.03 -5.29 4.84
CA VAL A 25 -4.04 -4.65 3.52
C VAL A 25 -4.22 -5.67 2.40
N ARG A 26 -3.53 -6.82 2.47
CA ARG A 26 -3.66 -7.87 1.45
C ARG A 26 -5.06 -8.48 1.44
N THR A 27 -5.62 -8.79 2.59
CA THR A 27 -7.00 -9.30 2.70
C THR A 27 -8.01 -8.27 2.20
N PHE A 28 -7.83 -6.99 2.54
CA PHE A 28 -8.67 -5.92 2.01
C PHE A 28 -8.64 -5.87 0.48
N LEU A 29 -7.44 -5.85 -0.13
CA LEU A 29 -7.30 -5.79 -1.59
C LEU A 29 -7.85 -7.04 -2.29
N GLN A 30 -7.68 -8.23 -1.69
CA GLN A 30 -8.28 -9.46 -2.22
C GLN A 30 -9.79 -9.37 -2.32
N ASN A 31 -10.44 -8.76 -1.31
CA ASN A 31 -11.89 -8.62 -1.29
C ASN A 31 -12.38 -7.48 -2.20
N GLU A 32 -11.79 -6.29 -2.09
CA GLU A 32 -12.27 -5.11 -2.82
C GLU A 32 -11.91 -5.12 -4.31
N CYS A 33 -10.86 -5.85 -4.70
CA CYS A 33 -10.43 -5.99 -6.09
C CYS A 33 -10.73 -7.38 -6.67
N ALA A 34 -11.58 -8.18 -6.01
CA ALA A 34 -11.91 -9.54 -6.46
C ALA A 34 -12.46 -9.55 -7.90
N ASP A 35 -13.32 -8.59 -8.22
CA ASP A 35 -14.02 -8.50 -9.50
C ASP A 35 -13.23 -7.70 -10.56
N PHE A 36 -12.03 -7.21 -10.22
CA PHE A 36 -11.24 -6.40 -11.14
C PHE A 36 -10.54 -7.33 -12.13
N SER A 37 -11.00 -7.28 -13.39
CA SER A 37 -10.33 -7.97 -14.49
C SER A 37 -8.89 -7.48 -14.67
N ALA A 38 -8.03 -8.29 -15.30
CA ALA A 38 -6.65 -7.87 -15.60
C ALA A 38 -6.60 -6.56 -16.41
N VAL A 39 -7.54 -6.37 -17.34
CA VAL A 39 -7.67 -5.15 -18.15
C VAL A 39 -8.07 -3.95 -17.29
N HIS A 40 -8.97 -4.14 -16.32
CA HIS A 40 -9.34 -3.07 -15.41
C HIS A 40 -8.12 -2.65 -14.55
N ARG A 41 -7.38 -3.63 -14.01
CA ARG A 41 -6.17 -3.36 -13.22
C ARG A 41 -5.06 -2.68 -14.01
N SER A 42 -4.90 -3.01 -15.31
CA SER A 42 -3.89 -2.36 -16.16
C SER A 42 -4.19 -0.89 -16.42
N ASN A 43 -5.45 -0.45 -16.32
CA ASN A 43 -5.87 0.94 -16.51
C ASN A 43 -5.80 1.79 -15.22
N SER A 44 -5.05 1.34 -14.21
CA SER A 44 -4.95 2.02 -12.90
C SER A 44 -4.26 3.39 -12.93
N TRP A 45 -3.63 3.78 -14.03
CA TRP A 45 -2.88 5.03 -14.13
C TRP A 45 -3.76 6.28 -14.27
N ASP A 46 -4.91 6.16 -14.95
CA ASP A 46 -5.86 7.27 -15.18
C ASP A 46 -7.24 7.00 -14.53
N ALA A 47 -7.34 5.96 -13.70
CA ALA A 47 -8.58 5.56 -13.02
C ALA A 47 -8.72 6.22 -11.65
N PHE A 48 -9.97 6.43 -11.22
CA PHE A 48 -10.31 6.94 -9.90
C PHE A 48 -11.56 6.24 -9.36
N ASP A 49 -11.55 5.88 -8.08
CA ASP A 49 -12.69 5.33 -7.35
C ASP A 49 -12.86 6.06 -5.99
N PRO A 50 -13.91 6.89 -5.83
CA PRO A 50 -14.16 7.62 -4.59
C PRO A 50 -14.60 6.70 -3.44
N GLU A 51 -15.33 5.62 -3.72
CA GLU A 51 -15.83 4.71 -2.69
C GLU A 51 -14.68 3.88 -2.12
N PHE A 52 -13.82 3.36 -3.00
CA PHE A 52 -12.59 2.68 -2.60
C PHE A 52 -11.72 3.57 -1.72
N SER A 53 -11.55 4.84 -2.12
CA SER A 53 -10.79 5.83 -1.35
C SER A 53 -11.40 6.07 0.04
N GLN A 54 -12.74 6.15 0.15
CA GLN A 54 -13.41 6.26 1.45
C GLN A 54 -13.19 5.02 2.33
N LYS A 55 -13.19 3.81 1.75
CA LYS A 55 -12.94 2.57 2.49
C LYS A 55 -11.52 2.52 3.08
N LEU A 56 -10.53 3.08 2.39
CA LEU A 56 -9.17 3.28 2.93
C LEU A 56 -9.17 4.31 4.06
N GLY A 57 -9.85 5.44 3.87
CA GLY A 57 -9.95 6.50 4.87
C GLY A 57 -10.57 6.02 6.19
N LYS A 58 -11.65 5.23 6.12
CA LYS A 58 -12.30 4.63 7.31
C LYS A 58 -11.37 3.71 8.12
N ARG A 59 -10.34 3.14 7.49
CA ARG A 59 -9.33 2.28 8.14
C ARG A 59 -8.13 3.07 8.67
N GLY A 60 -8.09 4.39 8.45
CA GLY A 60 -6.93 5.21 8.78
C GLY A 60 -5.70 4.87 7.96
N TRP A 61 -5.90 4.42 6.71
CA TRP A 61 -4.81 4.04 5.80
C TRP A 61 -4.42 5.15 4.83
N LEU A 62 -5.15 6.28 4.84
CA LEU A 62 -4.75 7.49 4.13
C LEU A 62 -3.92 8.38 5.07
N GLY A 63 -2.84 8.96 4.57
CA GLY A 63 -2.00 9.86 5.37
C GLY A 63 -1.37 9.21 6.61
N MET A 64 -1.07 7.90 6.55
CA MET A 64 -0.61 7.13 7.71
C MET A 64 0.61 7.73 8.42
N THR A 65 1.52 8.33 7.65
CA THR A 65 2.76 8.93 8.16
C THR A 65 2.62 10.41 8.52
N LEU A 66 1.49 11.05 8.20
CA LEU A 66 1.27 12.46 8.48
C LEU A 66 1.02 12.70 9.98
N PRO A 67 1.36 13.91 10.51
CA PRO A 67 1.02 14.30 11.87
C PRO A 67 -0.49 14.27 12.16
N ARG A 68 -0.86 13.91 13.39
CA ARG A 68 -2.27 13.91 13.84
C ARG A 68 -2.91 15.30 13.78
N ALA A 69 -2.12 16.36 13.99
CA ALA A 69 -2.58 17.75 13.88
C ALA A 69 -3.13 18.08 12.47
N TYR A 70 -2.76 17.32 11.45
CA TYR A 70 -3.24 17.45 10.07
C TYR A 70 -4.16 16.28 9.66
N GLY A 71 -4.69 15.53 10.63
CA GLY A 71 -5.57 14.39 10.37
C GLY A 71 -4.87 13.08 10.00
N GLY A 72 -3.54 13.01 10.12
CA GLY A 72 -2.75 11.79 9.89
C GLY A 72 -2.69 10.84 11.09
N HIS A 73 -1.87 9.80 10.97
CA HIS A 73 -1.78 8.74 11.99
C HIS A 73 -0.42 8.61 12.68
N GLN A 74 0.62 9.35 12.26
CA GLN A 74 1.98 9.28 12.82
C GLN A 74 2.52 7.85 12.94
N ARG A 75 2.30 7.02 11.92
CA ARG A 75 2.80 5.63 11.83
C ARG A 75 4.08 5.50 11.01
N GLY A 76 4.75 6.62 10.71
CA GLY A 76 6.08 6.63 10.11
C GLY A 76 7.16 6.36 11.14
N PRO A 77 8.39 6.03 10.70
CA PRO A 77 9.56 5.92 11.57
C PRO A 77 9.86 7.24 12.31
#